data_AF-A0A2I2FY54-F1
#
_entry.id   AF-A0A2I2FY54-F1
#
_cell.length_a   1.000
_cell.length_b   1.000
_cell.length_c   1.000
_cell.angle_alpha   90.00
_cell.angle_beta   90.00
_cell.angle_gamma   90.00
#
_symmetry.space_group_name_H-M   'P 1'
#
loop_
_entity.id
_entity.type
_entity.pdbx_description
1 polymer ?
#
loop_
_entity_poly.entity_id
_entity_poly.type
_entity_poly.pdbx_seq_one_letter_code
_entity_poly.pdbx_strand_id
1 'polypeptide(L)'
;MAPQDTAGRIPKKSFISTSVLLGLTLVGVLVRFLIRFRIQRQRPNVDDGLLAMALALLLISIGFMHEEVIDRMYFIVALQRKVEGVIPSPDWMQVSFQFHKWVTICLMMSWSAIMAVKFSFLFFFKRLIDRIRPWWIFDLSHKTISASIDYHTFFDPPRCAVMTFLAPRREFKTQPDTVFVSLVARYY
;
A
#
# COMPACT_ATOMS: atom_id res chain seq x y z
N MET A 1 9.46 -43.50 4.34
CA MET A 1 9.18 -42.78 3.08
C MET A 1 8.26 -43.66 2.28
N ALA A 2 7.10 -43.16 1.91
CA ALA A 2 6.21 -43.90 1.03
C ALA A 2 6.77 -43.82 -0.41
N PRO A 3 6.59 -44.87 -1.24
CA PRO A 3 7.09 -44.88 -2.62
C PRO A 3 6.57 -43.69 -3.45
N GLN A 4 5.39 -43.19 -3.12
CA GLN A 4 4.78 -41.99 -3.71
C GLN A 4 5.54 -40.67 -3.46
N ASP A 5 6.40 -40.58 -2.43
CA ASP A 5 7.12 -39.35 -2.08
C ASP A 5 8.25 -39.01 -3.07
N THR A 6 8.64 -39.97 -3.92
CA THR A 6 9.70 -39.84 -4.94
C THR A 6 9.14 -39.82 -6.36
N ALA A 7 7.82 -39.94 -6.52
CA ALA A 7 7.19 -40.00 -7.84
C ALA A 7 7.32 -38.67 -8.63
N GLY A 8 7.37 -37.54 -7.92
CA GLY A 8 7.55 -36.22 -8.53
C GLY A 8 8.96 -36.01 -9.08
N ARG A 9 9.09 -35.19 -10.14
CA ARG A 9 10.41 -34.71 -10.61
C ARG A 9 11.18 -33.96 -9.51
N ILE A 10 10.45 -33.40 -8.56
CA ILE A 10 10.98 -32.68 -7.41
C ILE A 10 10.71 -33.56 -6.18
N PRO A 11 11.73 -33.92 -5.38
CA PRO A 11 11.53 -34.70 -4.16
C PRO A 11 10.76 -33.87 -3.12
N LYS A 12 9.91 -34.50 -2.31
CA LYS A 12 9.15 -33.81 -1.24
C LYS A 12 10.04 -32.97 -0.31
N LYS A 13 11.30 -33.37 -0.13
CA LYS A 13 12.28 -32.63 0.67
C LYS A 13 12.59 -31.22 0.14
N SER A 14 12.40 -30.95 -1.15
CA SER A 14 12.63 -29.60 -1.71
C SER A 14 11.63 -28.56 -1.20
N PHE A 15 10.50 -28.97 -0.64
CA PHE A 15 9.54 -28.06 0.01
C PHE A 15 10.11 -27.38 1.26
N ILE A 16 11.22 -27.88 1.81
CA ILE A 16 11.97 -27.20 2.88
C ILE A 16 12.40 -25.80 2.43
N SER A 17 12.77 -25.62 1.17
CA SER A 17 13.16 -24.31 0.63
C SER A 17 12.00 -23.30 0.67
N THR A 18 10.79 -23.75 0.33
CA THR A 18 9.58 -22.93 0.41
C THR A 18 9.28 -22.50 1.84
N SER A 19 9.47 -23.40 2.82
CA SER A 19 9.32 -23.08 4.24
C SER A 19 10.38 -22.10 4.75
N VAL A 20 11.61 -22.14 4.21
CA VAL A 20 12.66 -21.15 4.54
C VAL A 20 12.31 -19.77 3.99
N LEU A 21 11.83 -19.69 2.75
CA LEU A 21 11.34 -18.45 2.14
C LEU A 21 10.16 -17.86 2.93
N LEU A 22 9.25 -18.72 3.39
CA LEU A 22 8.16 -18.34 4.30
C LEU A 22 8.71 -17.78 5.62
N GLY A 23 9.69 -18.44 6.22
CA GLY A 23 10.32 -17.97 7.45
C GLY A 23 10.93 -16.59 7.27
N LEU A 24 11.61 -16.36 6.14
CA LEU A 24 12.21 -15.06 5.84
C LEU A 24 11.15 -13.95 5.68
N THR A 25 10.02 -14.24 5.02
CA THR A 25 8.93 -13.27 4.88
C THR A 25 8.25 -12.99 6.22
N LEU A 26 8.05 -14.01 7.06
CA LEU A 26 7.54 -13.86 8.43
C LEU A 26 8.44 -12.96 9.27
N VAL A 27 9.76 -13.16 9.23
CA VAL A 27 10.73 -12.32 9.93
C VAL A 27 10.64 -10.88 9.43
N GLY A 28 10.55 -10.65 8.11
CA GLY A 28 10.40 -9.31 7.55
C GLY A 28 9.15 -8.59 8.05
N VAL A 29 8.01 -9.30 8.11
CA VAL A 29 6.75 -8.71 8.61
C VAL A 29 6.81 -8.48 10.12
N LEU A 30 7.37 -9.44 10.88
CA LEU A 30 7.54 -9.31 12.33
C LEU A 30 8.45 -8.14 12.70
N VAL A 31 9.58 -7.97 12.01
CA VAL A 31 10.48 -6.83 12.21
C VAL A 31 9.73 -5.52 11.97
N ARG A 32 8.93 -5.44 10.89
CA ARG A 32 8.11 -4.26 10.61
C ARG A 32 7.10 -3.98 11.72
N PHE A 33 6.47 -5.02 12.25
CA PHE A 33 5.53 -4.93 13.37
C PHE A 33 6.22 -4.49 14.67
N LEU A 34 7.40 -5.07 14.97
CA LEU A 34 8.20 -4.77 16.16
C LEU A 34 8.73 -3.34 16.14
N ILE A 35 9.23 -2.85 15.00
CA ILE A 35 9.68 -1.47 14.84
C ILE A 35 8.51 -0.52 15.16
N ARG A 36 7.34 -0.76 14.57
CA ARG A 36 6.17 0.11 14.77
C ARG A 36 5.69 0.08 16.23
N PHE A 37 5.64 -1.11 16.83
CA PHE A 37 5.19 -1.29 18.21
C PHE A 37 6.16 -0.65 19.22
N ARG A 38 7.47 -0.85 19.05
CA ARG A 38 8.50 -0.34 19.97
C ARG A 38 8.80 1.14 19.77
N ILE A 39 8.93 1.61 18.54
CA ILE A 39 9.44 2.97 18.25
C ILE A 39 8.33 4.02 18.22
N GLN A 40 7.13 3.68 17.73
CA GLN A 40 6.07 4.67 17.52
C GLN A 40 5.11 4.75 18.71
N ARG A 41 4.98 3.71 19.55
CA ARG A 41 4.09 3.64 20.74
C ARG A 41 2.68 4.24 20.46
N GLN A 42 2.22 4.15 19.21
CA GLN A 42 0.95 4.70 18.78
C GLN A 42 -0.17 3.71 19.11
N ARG A 43 -1.37 4.24 19.35
CA ARG A 43 -2.57 3.40 19.52
C ARG A 43 -2.74 2.49 18.30
N PRO A 44 -3.17 1.24 18.50
CA PRO A 44 -3.37 0.28 17.41
C PRO A 44 -4.25 0.93 16.35
N ASN A 45 -3.67 1.13 15.17
CA ASN A 45 -4.38 1.71 14.06
C ASN A 45 -5.05 0.60 13.26
N VAL A 46 -6.15 0.93 12.58
CA VAL A 46 -6.87 -0.01 11.69
C VAL A 46 -5.93 -0.64 10.65
N ASP A 47 -4.88 0.10 10.27
CA ASP A 47 -3.80 -0.35 9.39
C ASP A 47 -3.02 -1.58 9.94
N ASP A 48 -2.69 -1.60 11.23
CA ASP A 48 -1.99 -2.74 11.85
C ASP A 48 -2.89 -3.98 11.92
N GLY A 49 -4.20 -3.77 12.11
CA GLY A 49 -5.20 -4.85 12.04
C GLY A 49 -5.32 -5.45 10.64
N LEU A 50 -5.29 -4.61 9.61
CA LEU A 50 -5.38 -5.04 8.20
C LEU A 50 -4.12 -5.84 7.79
N LEU A 51 -2.95 -5.41 8.26
CA LEU A 51 -1.70 -6.14 8.07
C LEU A 51 -1.67 -7.47 8.82
N ALA A 52 -2.13 -7.50 10.07
CA ALA A 52 -2.22 -8.73 10.87
C ALA A 52 -3.21 -9.73 10.25
N MET A 53 -4.35 -9.25 9.76
CA MET A 53 -5.32 -10.08 9.04
C MET A 53 -4.72 -10.67 7.76
N ALA A 54 -3.98 -9.88 6.99
CA ALA A 54 -3.31 -10.35 5.78
C ALA A 54 -2.28 -11.44 6.10
N LEU A 55 -1.50 -11.27 7.17
CA LEU A 55 -0.53 -12.27 7.62
C LEU A 55 -1.23 -13.56 8.07
N ALA A 56 -2.34 -13.46 8.82
CA ALA A 56 -3.11 -14.62 9.25
C ALA A 56 -3.69 -15.39 8.05
N LEU A 57 -4.29 -14.69 7.08
CA LEU A 57 -4.80 -15.28 5.83
C LEU A 57 -3.71 -16.02 5.07
N LEU A 58 -2.52 -15.43 4.98
CA LEU A 58 -1.38 -16.01 4.28
C LEU A 58 -0.83 -17.25 5.00
N LEU A 59 -0.71 -17.21 6.34
CA LEU A 59 -0.31 -18.36 7.15
C LEU A 59 -1.28 -19.53 7.02
N ILE A 60 -2.58 -19.25 7.10
CA ILE A 60 -3.63 -20.28 6.96
C ILE A 60 -3.58 -20.87 5.55
N SER A 61 -3.46 -20.04 4.52
CA SER A 61 -3.36 -20.51 3.12
C SER A 61 -2.16 -21.45 2.92
N ILE A 62 -1.03 -21.15 3.54
CA ILE A 62 0.20 -21.94 3.38
C ILE A 62 0.14 -23.22 4.22
N GLY A 63 -0.47 -23.17 5.40
CA GLY A 63 -0.77 -24.36 6.19
C GLY A 63 -1.65 -25.35 5.41
N PHE A 64 -2.75 -24.89 4.83
CA PHE A 64 -3.61 -25.74 4.00
C PHE A 64 -2.89 -26.26 2.75
N MET A 65 -2.02 -25.45 2.14
CA MET A 65 -1.22 -25.90 1.01
C MET A 65 -0.30 -27.07 1.42
N HIS A 66 0.32 -27.02 2.59
CA HIS A 66 1.21 -28.07 3.05
C HIS A 66 0.50 -29.37 3.41
N GLU A 67 -0.63 -29.29 4.12
CA GLU A 67 -1.38 -30.47 4.60
C GLU A 67 -2.22 -31.09 3.47
N GLU A 68 -3.04 -30.30 2.77
CA GLU A 68 -4.06 -30.84 1.87
C GLU A 68 -3.62 -30.91 0.41
N VAL A 69 -2.80 -29.97 -0.05
CA VAL A 69 -2.49 -29.83 -1.48
C VAL A 69 -1.30 -30.69 -1.89
N ILE A 70 -0.22 -30.69 -1.09
CA ILE A 70 1.02 -31.42 -1.42
C ILE A 70 0.75 -32.92 -1.53
N ASP A 71 0.10 -33.54 -0.55
CA ASP A 71 -0.10 -34.99 -0.55
C ASP A 71 -0.97 -35.47 -1.72
N ARG A 72 -2.04 -34.75 -2.03
CA ARG A 72 -2.91 -35.04 -3.17
C ARG A 72 -2.19 -34.85 -4.50
N MET A 73 -1.35 -33.81 -4.63
CA MET A 73 -0.56 -33.56 -5.83
C MET A 73 0.42 -34.71 -6.10
N TYR A 74 1.17 -35.15 -5.08
CA TYR A 74 2.12 -36.26 -5.23
C TYR A 74 1.41 -37.57 -5.58
N PHE A 75 0.23 -37.82 -5.01
CA PHE A 75 -0.59 -38.98 -5.34
C PHE A 75 -1.03 -38.96 -6.82
N ILE A 76 -1.56 -37.85 -7.31
CA ILE A 76 -1.98 -37.71 -8.73
C ILE A 76 -0.78 -37.88 -9.67
N VAL A 77 0.37 -37.30 -9.35
CA VAL A 77 1.60 -37.44 -10.17
C VAL A 77 2.12 -38.88 -10.16
N ALA A 78 2.03 -39.59 -9.03
CA ALA A 78 2.41 -41.00 -8.94
C ALA A 78 1.53 -41.89 -9.81
N LEU A 79 0.21 -41.61 -9.85
CA LEU A 79 -0.73 -42.28 -10.75
C LEU A 79 -0.40 -42.02 -12.23
N GLN A 80 -0.14 -40.76 -12.60
CA GLN A 80 0.21 -40.40 -13.97
C GLN A 80 1.50 -41.08 -14.47
N ARG A 81 2.49 -41.24 -13.58
CA ARG A 81 3.78 -41.86 -13.90
C ARG A 81 3.79 -43.39 -13.80
N LYS A 82 2.66 -44.01 -13.42
CA LYS A 82 2.53 -45.47 -13.25
C LYS A 82 3.65 -46.06 -12.38
N VAL A 83 3.97 -45.40 -11.27
CA VAL A 83 5.00 -45.88 -10.34
C VAL A 83 4.56 -47.23 -9.75
N GLU A 84 5.43 -48.24 -9.86
CA GLU A 84 5.16 -49.59 -9.35
C GLU A 84 4.83 -49.55 -7.84
N GLY A 85 3.75 -50.22 -7.44
CA GLY A 85 3.27 -50.27 -6.05
C GLY A 85 2.22 -49.22 -5.65
N VAL A 86 1.88 -48.28 -6.54
CA VAL A 86 0.75 -47.36 -6.32
C VAL A 86 -0.52 -47.95 -6.95
N ILE A 87 -1.39 -48.50 -6.12
CA ILE A 87 -2.68 -49.03 -6.55
C ILE A 87 -3.62 -47.84 -6.82
N PRO A 88 -4.19 -47.69 -8.03
CA PRO A 88 -5.15 -46.64 -8.30
C PRO A 88 -6.38 -46.86 -7.43
N SER A 89 -6.64 -45.91 -6.53
CA SER A 89 -7.89 -45.89 -5.78
C SER A 89 -9.06 -45.76 -6.78
N PRO A 90 -10.18 -46.48 -6.59
CA PRO A 90 -11.35 -46.40 -7.47
C PRO A 90 -11.84 -44.95 -7.68
N ASP A 91 -11.62 -44.09 -6.70
CA ASP A 91 -12.12 -42.71 -6.66
C ASP A 91 -11.09 -41.64 -7.04
N TRP A 92 -10.12 -41.97 -7.90
CA TRP A 92 -9.07 -41.03 -8.35
C TRP A 92 -9.65 -39.73 -8.95
N MET A 93 -10.82 -39.81 -9.60
CA MET A 93 -11.51 -38.66 -10.15
C MET A 93 -11.98 -37.69 -9.06
N GLN A 94 -12.51 -38.22 -7.94
CA GLN A 94 -12.95 -37.40 -6.81
C GLN A 94 -11.77 -36.73 -6.11
N VAL A 95 -10.62 -37.41 -6.01
CA VAL A 95 -9.39 -36.84 -5.46
C VAL A 95 -8.91 -35.65 -6.30
N SER A 96 -8.97 -35.75 -7.63
CA SER A 96 -8.61 -34.64 -8.54
C SER A 96 -9.52 -33.42 -8.39
N PHE A 97 -10.84 -33.64 -8.24
CA PHE A 97 -11.79 -32.55 -7.97
C PHE A 97 -11.53 -31.88 -6.62
N GLN A 98 -11.29 -32.67 -5.56
CA GLN A 98 -10.98 -32.11 -4.25
C GLN A 98 -9.64 -31.34 -4.27
N PHE A 99 -8.64 -31.83 -4.99
CA PHE A 99 -7.39 -31.11 -5.21
C PHE A 99 -7.61 -29.73 -5.84
N HIS A 100 -8.35 -29.65 -6.95
CA HIS A 100 -8.65 -28.38 -7.61
C HIS A 100 -9.43 -27.42 -6.69
N LYS A 101 -10.39 -27.95 -5.92
CA LYS A 101 -11.15 -27.15 -4.94
C LYS A 101 -10.22 -26.52 -3.90
N TRP A 102 -9.35 -27.31 -3.27
CA TRP A 102 -8.43 -26.82 -2.24
C TRP A 102 -7.38 -25.85 -2.79
N VAL A 103 -6.84 -26.12 -3.98
CA VAL A 103 -5.93 -25.19 -4.68
C VAL A 103 -6.61 -23.86 -4.95
N THR A 104 -7.87 -23.88 -5.41
CA THR A 104 -8.64 -22.66 -5.69
C THR A 104 -8.86 -21.84 -4.41
N ILE A 105 -9.20 -22.50 -3.29
CA ILE A 105 -9.35 -21.83 -1.99
C ILE A 105 -8.03 -21.18 -1.55
N CYS A 106 -6.92 -21.92 -1.62
CA CYS A 106 -5.59 -21.39 -1.28
C CYS A 106 -5.21 -20.19 -2.17
N LEU A 107 -5.51 -20.27 -3.47
CA LEU A 107 -5.25 -19.17 -4.41
C LEU A 107 -6.07 -17.92 -4.05
N MET A 108 -7.36 -18.09 -3.73
CA MET A 108 -8.23 -16.98 -3.32
C MET A 108 -7.78 -16.35 -2.00
N MET A 109 -7.35 -17.16 -1.01
CA MET A 109 -6.81 -16.65 0.25
C MET A 109 -5.46 -15.93 0.07
N SER A 110 -4.59 -16.46 -0.80
CA SER A 110 -3.33 -15.80 -1.13
C SER A 110 -3.56 -14.48 -1.85
N TRP A 111 -4.52 -14.44 -2.78
CA TRP A 111 -4.89 -13.22 -3.50
C TRP A 111 -5.48 -12.15 -2.58
N SER A 112 -6.37 -12.54 -1.66
CA SER A 112 -6.94 -11.61 -0.69
C SER A 112 -5.88 -11.07 0.28
N ALA A 113 -4.91 -11.89 0.69
CA ALA A 113 -3.77 -11.44 1.48
C ALA A 113 -2.92 -10.39 0.73
N ILE A 114 -2.61 -10.62 -0.55
CA ILE A 114 -1.84 -9.65 -1.37
C ILE A 114 -2.61 -8.32 -1.49
N MET A 115 -3.91 -8.38 -1.73
CA MET A 115 -4.75 -7.18 -1.81
C MET A 115 -4.80 -6.44 -0.47
N ALA A 116 -4.95 -7.15 0.65
CA ALA A 116 -4.96 -6.56 1.99
C ALA A 116 -3.62 -5.84 2.29
N VAL A 117 -2.48 -6.44 1.95
CA VAL A 117 -1.16 -5.79 2.10
C VAL A 117 -1.09 -4.50 1.27
N LYS A 118 -1.55 -4.51 0.01
CA LYS A 118 -1.61 -3.31 -0.83
C LYS A 118 -2.50 -2.21 -0.23
N PHE A 119 -3.67 -2.59 0.30
CA PHE A 119 -4.57 -1.63 0.94
C PHE A 119 -3.98 -1.03 2.22
N SER A 120 -3.24 -1.81 3.00
CA SER A 120 -2.49 -1.29 4.15
C SER A 120 -1.50 -0.19 3.73
N PHE A 121 -0.74 -0.38 2.65
CA PHE A 121 0.14 0.66 2.12
C PHE A 121 -0.62 1.93 1.66
N LEU A 122 -1.76 1.78 0.99
CA LEU A 122 -2.57 2.94 0.56
C LEU A 122 -3.11 3.72 1.77
N PHE A 123 -3.53 3.02 2.83
CA PHE A 123 -4.03 3.66 4.04
C PHE A 123 -2.92 4.43 4.79
N PHE A 124 -1.70 3.90 4.75
CA PHE A 124 -0.52 4.61 5.24
C PHE A 124 -0.27 5.92 4.48
N PHE A 125 -0.33 5.91 3.15
CA PHE A 125 -0.16 7.12 2.35
C PHE A 125 -1.27 8.14 2.57
N LYS A 126 -2.53 7.69 2.69
CA LYS A 126 -3.65 8.59 2.99
C LYS A 126 -3.39 9.38 4.28
N ARG A 127 -2.97 8.70 5.35
CA ARG A 127 -2.61 9.37 6.60
C ARG A 127 -1.42 10.30 6.48
N LEU A 128 -0.42 9.94 5.67
CA LEU A 128 0.75 10.78 5.45
C LEU A 128 0.36 12.09 4.74
N ILE A 129 -0.47 12.00 3.71
CA ILE A 129 -0.98 13.14 2.94
C ILE A 129 -1.86 14.04 3.82
N ASP A 130 -2.76 13.45 4.62
CA ASP A 130 -3.65 14.20 5.51
C ASP A 130 -2.86 15.01 6.55
N ARG A 131 -1.69 14.53 6.99
CA ARG A 131 -0.81 15.24 7.92
C ARG A 131 0.00 16.37 7.28
N ILE A 132 0.29 16.28 5.97
CA ILE A 132 1.04 17.30 5.23
C ILE A 132 0.14 18.49 4.83
N ARG A 133 -1.15 18.25 4.54
CA ARG A 133 -2.12 19.31 4.19
C ARG A 133 -2.17 20.50 5.16
N PRO A 134 -2.24 20.32 6.50
CA PRO A 134 -2.30 21.46 7.41
C PRO A 134 -1.01 22.30 7.41
N TRP A 135 0.16 21.70 7.14
CA TRP A 135 1.42 22.45 7.02
C TRP A 135 1.43 23.39 5.81
N TRP A 136 0.85 22.96 4.68
CA TRP A 136 0.70 23.81 3.50
C TRP A 136 -0.24 25.00 3.75
N ILE A 137 -1.34 24.77 4.46
CA ILE A 137 -2.28 25.86 4.82
C ILE A 137 -1.61 26.83 5.82
N PHE A 138 -0.83 26.31 6.77
CA PHE A 138 -0.12 27.13 7.73
C PHE A 138 0.96 28.00 7.05
N ASP A 139 1.76 27.44 6.15
CA ASP A 139 2.78 28.20 5.39
C ASP A 139 2.13 29.26 4.49
N LEU A 140 1.01 28.93 3.84
CA LEU A 140 0.25 29.89 3.02
C LEU A 140 -0.32 31.03 3.88
N SER A 141 -0.85 30.71 5.07
CA SER A 141 -1.38 31.70 6.01
C SER A 141 -0.28 32.61 6.58
N HIS A 142 0.89 32.06 6.88
CA HIS A 142 2.02 32.86 7.38
C HIS A 142 2.54 33.81 6.30
N LYS A 143 2.68 33.36 5.04
CA LYS A 143 3.07 34.23 3.93
C LYS A 143 2.06 35.34 3.64
N THR A 144 0.76 35.06 3.76
CA THR A 144 -0.27 36.11 3.60
C THR A 144 -0.26 37.12 4.74
N ILE A 145 0.00 36.70 5.98
CA ILE A 145 0.12 37.61 7.13
C ILE A 145 1.37 38.49 7.02
N SER A 146 2.54 37.95 6.64
CA SER A 146 3.73 38.78 6.42
C SER A 146 3.53 39.80 5.29
N ALA A 147 2.91 39.41 4.18
CA ALA A 147 2.57 40.35 3.12
C ALA A 147 1.60 41.44 3.62
N SER A 148 0.61 41.09 4.44
CA SER A 148 -0.35 42.05 4.99
C SER A 148 0.28 43.04 6.00
N ILE A 149 1.34 42.65 6.72
CA ILE A 149 2.07 43.51 7.65
C ILE A 149 2.92 44.53 6.87
N ASP A 150 3.57 44.12 5.78
CA ASP A 150 4.38 45.02 4.95
C ASP A 150 3.54 46.15 4.31
N TYR A 151 2.28 45.87 3.93
CA TYR A 151 1.38 46.91 3.43
C TYR A 151 0.98 47.93 4.50
N HIS A 152 0.88 47.53 5.76
CA HIS A 152 0.50 48.43 6.85
C HIS A 152 1.65 49.35 7.29
N THR A 153 2.90 48.90 7.20
CA THR A 153 4.09 49.74 7.45
C THR A 153 4.43 50.69 6.30
N PHE A 154 3.92 50.46 5.09
CA PHE A 154 4.10 51.37 3.96
C PHE A 154 3.06 52.52 3.93
N PHE A 155 1.98 52.40 4.71
CA PHE A 155 0.90 53.39 4.78
C PHE A 155 0.91 54.22 6.07
N ASP A 156 2.08 54.40 6.70
CA ASP A 156 2.29 55.54 7.59
C ASP A 156 2.84 56.71 6.76
N PRO A 157 2.00 57.69 6.36
CA PRO A 157 2.53 58.91 5.78
C PRO A 157 3.34 59.63 6.86
N PRO A 158 4.53 60.17 6.54
CA PRO A 158 5.17 61.10 7.44
C PRO A 158 4.21 62.26 7.66
N ARG A 159 3.77 62.43 8.92
CA ARG A 159 3.03 63.62 9.37
C ARG A 159 3.95 64.84 9.26
N CYS A 160 4.16 65.37 8.07
CA CYS A 160 4.74 66.69 7.88
C CYS A 160 4.18 67.35 6.62
N ALA A 161 3.87 68.63 6.79
CA ALA A 161 3.50 69.60 5.77
C ALA A 161 2.06 69.53 5.22
N VAL A 162 1.18 70.13 6.02
CA VAL A 162 0.17 71.07 5.48
C VAL A 162 0.89 72.05 4.56
N MET A 163 0.70 71.93 3.25
CA MET A 163 0.91 73.05 2.33
C MET A 163 -0.12 73.00 1.21
N THR A 164 -1.06 73.92 1.37
CA THR A 164 -2.06 74.39 0.41
C THR A 164 -1.43 74.59 -0.97
N PHE A 165 -1.95 73.92 -2.01
CA PHE A 165 -1.77 74.39 -3.38
C PHE A 165 -2.98 74.03 -4.25
N LEU A 166 -3.43 75.06 -4.97
CA LEU A 166 -4.63 75.12 -5.79
C LEU A 166 -4.56 74.22 -7.05
N ALA A 167 -5.74 73.72 -7.44
CA ALA A 167 -6.24 73.13 -8.69
C ALA A 167 -5.46 73.43 -10.01
N PRO A 168 -5.59 72.64 -11.13
CA PRO A 168 -6.86 72.06 -11.62
C PRO A 168 -6.85 70.71 -12.40
N ARG A 169 -8.03 70.06 -12.38
CA ARG A 169 -8.72 69.29 -13.44
C ARG A 169 -7.89 68.69 -14.60
N ARG A 170 -7.83 67.36 -14.68
CA ARG A 170 -7.99 66.61 -15.95
C ARG A 170 -8.76 65.31 -15.72
N GLU A 171 -9.89 65.23 -16.39
CA GLU A 171 -10.64 64.00 -16.67
C GLU A 171 -9.78 63.05 -17.49
N PHE A 172 -9.75 61.75 -17.16
CA PHE A 172 -9.43 60.71 -18.13
C PHE A 172 -10.19 59.41 -17.85
N LYS A 173 -11.27 59.27 -18.64
CA LYS A 173 -11.87 58.06 -19.22
C LYS A 173 -11.43 56.68 -18.72
N THR A 174 -12.43 55.94 -18.28
CA THR A 174 -12.58 54.47 -18.28
C THR A 174 -12.04 53.76 -19.52
N GLN A 175 -11.24 52.70 -19.35
CA GLN A 175 -11.35 51.47 -20.15
C GLN A 175 -10.72 50.26 -19.43
N PRO A 176 -11.43 49.12 -19.29
CA PRO A 176 -10.95 47.92 -18.62
C PRO A 176 -10.26 46.95 -19.61
N ASP A 177 -9.65 45.90 -19.04
CA ASP A 177 -9.24 44.65 -19.69
C ASP A 177 -8.01 44.67 -20.59
N THR A 178 -6.85 44.20 -20.08
CA THR A 178 -5.94 43.22 -20.72
C THR A 178 -4.58 43.15 -20.02
N VAL A 179 -4.48 42.47 -18.87
CA VAL A 179 -3.15 42.02 -18.34
C VAL A 179 -3.18 40.55 -17.88
N PHE A 180 -4.25 39.80 -18.17
CA PHE A 180 -4.43 38.45 -17.62
C PHE A 180 -3.95 37.28 -18.52
N VAL A 181 -3.16 37.52 -19.58
CA VAL A 181 -2.82 36.44 -20.54
C VAL A 181 -1.31 36.13 -20.67
N SER A 182 -0.41 36.85 -20.00
CA SER A 182 1.04 36.67 -20.23
C SER A 182 1.74 35.57 -19.40
N LEU A 183 1.08 34.88 -18.47
CA LEU A 183 1.77 34.07 -17.46
C LEU A 183 1.52 32.55 -17.51
N VAL A 184 1.04 32.03 -18.64
CA VAL A 184 0.85 30.57 -18.84
C VAL A 184 1.86 29.94 -19.82
N ALA A 185 2.67 30.73 -20.54
CA ALA A 185 3.59 30.20 -21.57
C ALA A 185 5.02 29.91 -21.09
N ARG A 186 5.25 29.60 -19.79
CA ARG A 186 6.62 29.36 -19.28
C ARG A 186 6.84 28.07 -18.50
N TYR A 187 5.89 27.13 -18.52
CA TYR A 187 6.04 25.83 -17.84
C TYR A 187 5.33 24.68 -18.58
N TYR A 188 5.57 24.57 -19.89
CA TYR A 188 5.51 23.31 -20.62
C TYR A 188 6.66 23.26 -21.61
#